data_AF-C6F5U0-F1
#
_entry.id   AF-C6F5U0-F1
#
_cell.length_a   1.000
_cell.length_b   1.000
_cell.length_c   1.000
_cell.angle_alpha   90.00
_cell.angle_beta   90.00
_cell.angle_gamma   90.00
#
_symmetry.space_group_name_H-M   'P 1'
#
loop_
_entity.id
_entity.type
_entity.pdbx_description
1 polymer ?
#
loop_
_entity_poly.entity_id
_entity_poly.type
_entity_poly.pdbx_seq_one_letter_code
_entity_poly.pdbx_strand_id
1 'polypeptide(L)' 'ALRTKFGANNLVTAAITADGSHGGKIDAADYAAAAQSMNWYNVMTYDFYGAW' A
#
# COMPACT_ATOMS: atom_id res chain seq x y z
N ALA A 1 -4.54 11.68 -9.21
CA ALA A 1 -3.42 12.58 -8.77
C ALA A 1 -2.06 12.05 -9.24
N LEU A 2 -1.46 11.05 -8.57
CA LEU A 2 -0.12 10.54 -8.96
C LEU A 2 -0.13 9.80 -10.30
N ARG A 3 -1.04 8.84 -10.49
CA ARG A 3 -1.19 8.13 -11.78
C ARG A 3 -1.39 9.11 -12.95
N THR A 4 -2.27 10.09 -12.77
CA THR A 4 -2.50 11.15 -13.77
C THR A 4 -1.23 11.95 -14.08
N LYS A 5 -0.46 12.31 -13.06
CA LYS A 5 0.75 13.11 -13.20
C LYS A 5 1.90 12.36 -13.87
N PHE A 6 2.08 11.09 -13.51
CA PHE A 6 3.20 10.27 -13.99
C PHE A 6 2.90 9.50 -15.29
N GLY A 7 1.62 9.36 -15.65
CA GLY A 7 1.21 8.69 -16.88
C GLY A 7 1.47 7.18 -16.86
N ALA A 8 1.29 6.52 -18.00
CA ALA A 8 1.44 5.06 -18.12
C ALA A 8 2.91 4.60 -18.23
N ASN A 9 3.81 5.49 -18.68
CA ASN A 9 5.21 5.14 -18.96
C ASN A 9 6.10 5.14 -17.71
N ASN A 10 5.57 5.57 -16.57
CA ASN A 10 6.29 5.59 -15.31
C ASN A 10 5.61 4.69 -14.28
N LEU A 11 6.44 4.04 -13.48
CA LEU A 11 5.99 3.22 -12.38
C LEU A 11 5.49 4.10 -11.22
N VAL A 12 4.35 3.72 -10.67
CA VAL A 12 3.79 4.27 -9.44
C VAL A 12 3.53 3.10 -8.51
N THR A 13 4.27 3.06 -7.41
CA THR A 13 4.23 1.98 -6.41
C THR A 13 4.12 2.59 -5.02
N ALA A 14 3.57 1.86 -4.07
CA ALA A 14 3.56 2.26 -2.66
C ALA A 14 3.97 1.10 -1.76
N ALA A 15 4.74 1.40 -0.71
CA ALA A 15 4.94 0.49 0.40
C ALA A 15 3.76 0.61 1.37
N ILE A 16 3.18 -0.52 1.79
CA ILE A 16 1.96 -0.55 2.61
C ILE A 16 2.15 -1.44 3.84
N THR A 17 1.36 -1.19 4.87
CA THR A 17 1.34 -2.00 6.10
C THR A 17 0.96 -3.45 5.82
N ALA A 18 1.50 -4.37 6.63
CA ALA A 18 1.09 -5.78 6.65
C ALA A 18 0.12 -6.11 7.79
N ASP A 19 -0.35 -5.10 8.54
CA ASP A 19 -1.33 -5.28 9.61
C ASP A 19 -2.73 -5.59 9.05
N GLY A 20 -3.00 -6.88 8.89
CA GLY A 20 -4.29 -7.45 8.51
C GLY A 20 -5.11 -7.96 9.69
N SER A 21 -4.87 -7.46 10.91
CA SER A 21 -5.76 -7.74 12.04
C SER A 21 -7.12 -7.07 11.82
N HIS A 22 -8.17 -7.58 12.46
CA HIS A 22 -9.52 -7.01 12.32
C HIS A 22 -9.55 -5.57 12.84
N GLY A 23 -9.95 -4.63 11.98
CA GLY A 23 -9.90 -3.19 12.30
C GLY A 23 -8.48 -2.61 12.31
N GLY A 24 -7.49 -3.37 11.81
CA GLY A 24 -6.10 -2.97 11.72
C GLY A 24 -5.84 -1.95 10.60
N LYS A 25 -4.56 -1.64 10.38
CA LYS A 25 -4.17 -0.58 9.43
C LYS A 25 -4.54 -0.88 7.97
N ILE A 26 -4.67 -2.15 7.57
CA ILE A 26 -5.19 -2.48 6.23
C ILE A 26 -6.67 -2.09 6.13
N ASP A 27 -7.48 -2.41 7.12
CA ASP A 27 -8.92 -2.11 7.14
C ASP A 27 -9.21 -0.60 7.23
N ALA A 28 -8.29 0.17 7.80
CA ALA A 28 -8.43 1.61 7.99
C ALA A 28 -8.35 2.45 6.68
N ALA A 29 -8.02 1.84 5.55
CA ALA A 29 -7.93 2.54 4.26
C ALA A 29 -8.39 1.65 3.08
N ASP A 30 -8.95 2.27 2.04
CA ASP A 30 -9.42 1.55 0.85
C ASP A 30 -8.27 1.26 -0.14
N TYR A 31 -7.45 0.25 0.18
CA TYR A 31 -6.36 -0.20 -0.68
C TYR A 31 -6.85 -0.80 -1.99
N ALA A 32 -8.07 -1.35 -2.02
CA ALA A 32 -8.66 -1.97 -3.19
C ALA A 32 -9.00 -0.93 -4.27
N ALA A 33 -9.66 0.17 -3.90
CA ALA A 33 -9.91 1.27 -4.83
C ALA A 33 -8.60 1.92 -5.31
N ALA A 34 -7.62 2.09 -4.41
CA ALA A 34 -6.32 2.66 -4.75
C ALA A 34 -5.49 1.77 -5.70
N ALA A 35 -5.68 0.44 -5.65
CA ALA A 35 -4.90 -0.52 -6.44
C ALA A 35 -4.99 -0.27 -7.95
N GLN A 36 -6.13 0.24 -8.44
CA GLN A 36 -6.32 0.57 -9.85
C GLN A 36 -5.37 1.67 -10.36
N SER A 37 -4.85 2.51 -9.46
CA SER A 37 -3.90 3.58 -9.80
C SER A 37 -2.43 3.14 -9.68
N MET A 38 -2.17 2.00 -9.04
CA MET A 38 -0.83 1.51 -8.71
C MET A 38 -0.37 0.45 -9.70
N ASN A 39 0.94 0.35 -9.92
CA ASN A 39 1.51 -0.81 -10.63
C ASN A 39 1.52 -2.03 -9.72
N TRP A 40 1.95 -1.85 -8.45
CA TRP A 40 1.87 -2.86 -7.39
C TRP A 40 2.11 -2.22 -6.02
N TYR A 41 1.88 -3.02 -4.97
CA TYR A 41 2.21 -2.68 -3.59
C TYR A 41 3.39 -3.49 -3.08
N ASN A 42 4.27 -2.84 -2.31
CA ASN A 42 5.33 -3.49 -1.55
C ASN A 42 4.82 -3.66 -0.11
N VAL A 43 4.25 -4.83 0.20
CA VAL A 43 3.71 -5.10 1.53
C VAL A 43 4.87 -5.25 2.52
N MET A 44 4.88 -4.46 3.59
CA MET A 44 5.94 -4.46 4.59
C MET A 44 5.74 -5.61 5.58
N THR A 45 5.95 -6.86 5.12
CA THR A 45 5.77 -8.10 5.89
C THR A 45 6.97 -8.37 6.81
N TYR A 46 7.33 -7.38 7.61
CA TYR A 46 8.43 -7.39 8.56
C TYR A 46 8.10 -6.44 9.72
N ASP A 47 8.95 -6.38 10.74
CA ASP A 47 8.77 -5.54 11.93
C ASP A 47 7.44 -5.76 12.68
N PHE A 48 6.90 -6.98 12.62
CA PHE A 48 5.73 -7.35 13.43
C PHE A 48 6.03 -7.37 14.93
N TYR A 49 7.29 -7.67 15.31
CA TYR A 49 7.77 -7.74 16.69
C TYR A 49 9.20 -7.21 16.79
N GLY A 50 9.57 -6.70 17.97
CA GLY A 50 10.91 -6.22 18.29
C GLY A 50 10.98 -5.62 19.70
N ALA A 51 12.12 -5.02 20.05
CA ALA A 51 12.45 -4.61 21.43
C ALA A 51 11.89 -3.23 21.85
N TRP A 52 10.79 -2.82 21.22
CA TRP A 52 10.01 -1.63 21.58
C TRP A 52 8.96 -1.93 22.64
#